data_AF-A0A5D3BP15-F1
#
_entry.id   AF-A0A5D3BP15-F1
#
_cell.length_a   1.000
_cell.length_b   1.000
_cell.length_c   1.000
_cell.angle_alpha   90.00
_cell.angle_beta   90.00
_cell.angle_gamma   90.00
#
_symmetry.space_group_name_H-M   'P 1'
#
loop_
_entity.id
_entity.type
_entity.pdbx_description
1 polymer ?
#
loop_
_entity_poly.entity_id
_entity_poly.type
_entity_poly.pdbx_seq_one_letter_code
_entity_poly.pdbx_strand_id
1 'polypeptide(L)'
;MQTVLTKSEYASIIWSLRYALDCTRSDIAYVVGLLCRLTSRPSLKHWNAIKRVMRYLKKTQKLGLHYQKFPVVLEGYIDVGWNSLLDYSKATSGYIFNIVGGDVVWKSKKQTI
;
A
#
# COMPACT_ATOMS: atom_id res chain seq x y z
N MET A 1 3.58 29.02 4.20
CA MET A 1 2.81 28.20 5.18
C MET A 1 2.32 26.95 4.46
N GLN A 2 2.61 25.74 4.97
CA GLN A 2 2.18 24.50 4.31
C GLN A 2 0.79 24.13 4.82
N THR A 3 -0.25 24.39 4.01
CA THR A 3 -1.64 24.07 4.35
C THR A 3 -1.82 22.55 4.38
N VAL A 4 -2.43 22.03 5.46
CA VAL A 4 -2.86 20.64 5.54
C VAL A 4 -4.04 20.47 4.57
N LEU A 5 -3.98 19.43 3.73
CA LEU A 5 -5.07 19.10 2.80
C LEU A 5 -6.40 18.99 3.53
N THR A 6 -7.48 19.40 2.88
CA THR A 6 -8.82 19.11 3.36
C THR A 6 -9.05 17.59 3.42
N LYS A 7 -10.00 17.16 4.25
CA LYS A 7 -10.35 15.75 4.39
C LYS A 7 -10.76 15.12 3.05
N SER A 8 -11.48 15.86 2.21
CA SER A 8 -11.93 15.42 0.88
C SER A 8 -10.76 15.24 -0.09
N GLU A 9 -9.83 16.20 -0.14
CA GLU A 9 -8.64 16.08 -0.99
C GLU A 9 -7.74 14.93 -0.55
N TYR A 10 -7.53 14.77 0.77
CA TYR A 10 -6.79 13.64 1.31
C TYR A 10 -7.42 12.30 0.90
N ALA A 11 -8.74 12.17 1.08
CA ALA A 11 -9.46 10.95 0.70
C ALA A 11 -9.32 10.67 -0.80
N SER A 12 -9.51 11.68 -1.65
CA SER A 12 -9.38 11.55 -3.11
C SER A 12 -8.01 10.99 -3.52
N ILE A 13 -6.93 11.55 -2.97
CA ILE A 13 -5.57 11.06 -3.26
C ILE A 13 -5.39 9.62 -2.80
N ILE A 14 -5.90 9.27 -1.61
CA ILE A 14 -5.81 7.92 -1.08
C ILE A 14 -6.56 6.91 -1.95
N TRP A 15 -7.73 7.26 -2.47
CA TRP A 15 -8.48 6.41 -3.39
C TRP A 15 -7.74 6.20 -4.71
N SER A 16 -7.11 7.24 -5.26
CA SER A 16 -6.27 7.11 -6.45
C SER A 16 -5.03 6.24 -6.21
N LEU A 17 -4.38 6.37 -5.04
CA LEU A 17 -3.27 5.49 -4.65
C LEU A 17 -3.73 4.05 -4.42
N ARG A 18 -4.97 3.87 -3.95
CA ARG A 18 -5.57 2.55 -3.80
C ARG A 18 -5.84 1.87 -5.14
N TYR A 19 -6.30 2.62 -6.13
CA TYR A 19 -6.41 2.08 -7.49
C TYR A 19 -5.05 1.58 -8.01
N ALA A 20 -3.97 2.37 -7.82
CA ALA A 20 -2.63 1.93 -8.20
C ALA A 20 -2.19 0.67 -7.45
N LEU A 21 -2.49 0.58 -6.14
CA LEU A 21 -2.13 -0.60 -5.34
C LEU A 21 -2.89 -1.85 -5.79
N ASP A 22 -4.18 -1.74 -6.13
CA ASP A 22 -5.03 -2.88 -6.47
C ASP A 22 -4.75 -3.39 -7.90
N CYS A 23 -4.25 -2.53 -8.80
CA CYS A 23 -4.05 -2.88 -10.20
C CYS A 23 -2.61 -3.22 -10.58
N THR A 24 -1.61 -2.51 -10.05
CA THR A 24 -0.24 -2.58 -10.62
C THR A 24 0.90 -2.50 -9.61
N ARG A 25 0.65 -2.10 -8.35
CA ARG A 25 1.71 -1.76 -7.38
C ARG A 25 1.49 -2.42 -6.01
N SER A 26 1.79 -3.72 -5.92
CA SER A 26 1.72 -4.49 -4.67
C SER A 26 2.63 -3.94 -3.56
N ASP A 27 3.77 -3.39 -3.96
CA ASP A 27 4.82 -2.82 -3.12
C ASP A 27 4.38 -1.62 -2.26
N ILE A 28 3.28 -0.94 -2.62
CA ILE A 28 2.71 0.16 -1.81
C ILE A 28 1.52 -0.26 -0.94
N ALA A 29 1.12 -1.54 -0.97
CA ALA A 29 -0.11 -2.00 -0.31
C ALA A 29 -0.15 -1.70 1.19
N TYR A 30 0.97 -1.92 1.89
CA TYR A 30 1.06 -1.65 3.33
C TYR A 30 0.90 -0.16 3.67
N VAL A 31 1.67 0.71 3.01
CA VAL A 31 1.69 2.15 3.32
C VAL A 31 0.36 2.80 2.95
N VAL A 32 -0.26 2.45 1.82
CA VAL A 32 -1.58 2.96 1.45
C VAL A 32 -2.64 2.43 2.41
N GLY A 33 -2.59 1.15 2.78
CA GLY A 33 -3.48 0.57 3.78
C GLY A 33 -3.40 1.27 5.14
N LEU A 34 -2.22 1.72 5.56
CA LEU A 34 -2.03 2.53 6.76
C LEU A 34 -2.64 3.93 6.61
N LEU A 35 -2.38 4.60 5.49
CA LEU A 35 -2.90 5.95 5.23
C LEU A 35 -4.43 5.97 5.08
N CYS A 36 -5.05 4.93 4.51
CA CYS A 36 -6.51 4.80 4.47
C CYS A 36 -7.17 4.88 5.86
N ARG A 37 -6.49 4.39 6.91
CA ARG A 37 -7.01 4.41 8.29
C ARG A 37 -6.98 5.81 8.91
N LEU A 38 -6.20 6.71 8.34
CA LEU A 38 -5.93 8.05 8.85
C LEU A 38 -6.75 9.13 8.12
N THR A 39 -7.61 8.71 7.18
CA THR A 39 -8.50 9.58 6.40
C THR A 39 -9.49 10.37 7.28
N SER A 40 -9.82 9.87 8.48
CA SER A 40 -10.72 10.58 9.40
C SER A 40 -10.07 11.80 10.06
N ARG A 41 -8.74 11.78 10.25
CA ARG A 41 -7.95 12.81 10.94
C ARG A 41 -6.57 12.97 10.24
N PRO A 42 -6.53 13.59 9.05
CA PRO A 42 -5.27 13.81 8.34
C PRO A 42 -4.36 14.76 9.13
N SER A 43 -3.06 14.52 9.06
CA SER A 43 -2.04 15.33 9.73
C SER A 43 -0.91 15.67 8.74
N LEU A 44 -0.08 16.66 9.07
CA LEU A 44 1.08 17.01 8.25
C LEU A 44 2.04 15.81 8.08
N LYS A 45 2.15 14.93 9.08
CA LYS A 45 2.93 13.69 8.99
C LYS A 45 2.37 12.76 7.91
N HIS A 46 1.04 12.61 7.86
CA HIS A 46 0.37 11.78 6.86
C HIS A 46 0.54 12.37 5.45
N TRP A 47 0.48 13.71 5.33
CA TRP A 47 0.74 14.38 4.06
C TRP A 47 2.17 14.16 3.55
N ASN A 48 3.16 14.24 4.43
CA ASN A 48 4.55 13.97 4.08
C ASN A 48 4.75 12.51 3.63
N ALA A 49 4.06 11.56 4.24
CA ALA A 49 4.05 10.16 3.81
C ALA A 49 3.43 9.99 2.41
N ILE A 50 2.27 10.61 2.14
CA ILE A 50 1.66 10.61 0.80
C ILE A 50 2.63 11.18 -0.25
N LYS A 51 3.26 12.32 0.03
CA LYS A 51 4.27 12.92 -0.88
C LYS A 51 5.44 11.96 -1.15
N ARG A 52 5.86 11.18 -0.15
CA ARG A 52 6.91 10.16 -0.31
C ARG A 52 6.44 9.03 -1.23
N VAL A 53 5.23 8.52 -1.05
CA VAL A 53 4.63 7.51 -1.94
C VAL A 53 4.54 8.02 -3.37
N MET A 54 4.02 9.23 -3.59
CA MET A 54 3.92 9.82 -4.93
C MET A 54 5.29 10.00 -5.60
N ARG A 55 6.30 10.49 -4.86
CA ARG A 55 7.67 10.61 -5.41
C ARG A 55 8.26 9.24 -5.77
N TYR A 56 7.99 8.22 -4.96
CA TYR A 56 8.44 6.87 -5.23
C TYR A 56 7.79 6.31 -6.50
N LEU A 57 6.48 6.44 -6.65
CA LEU A 57 5.76 6.06 -7.87
C LEU A 57 6.30 6.79 -9.10
N LYS A 58 6.51 8.11 -9.02
CA LYS A 58 7.08 8.90 -10.11
C LYS A 58 8.47 8.40 -10.53
N LYS A 59 9.34 8.07 -9.57
CA LYS A 59 10.68 7.53 -9.85
C LYS A 59 10.64 6.12 -10.45
N THR A 60 9.64 5.33 -10.10
CA THR A 60 9.51 3.92 -10.50
C THR A 60 8.45 3.70 -11.57
N GLN A 61 8.00 4.76 -12.26
CA GLN A 61 6.92 4.69 -13.25
C GLN A 61 7.22 3.79 -14.45
N LYS A 62 8.51 3.49 -14.69
CA LYS A 62 8.96 2.59 -15.77
C LYS A 62 9.15 1.14 -15.31
N LEU A 63 9.02 0.88 -14.00
CA LEU A 63 9.07 -0.48 -13.47
C LEU A 63 7.68 -1.11 -13.58
N GLY A 64 7.65 -2.41 -13.83
CA GLY A 64 6.43 -3.20 -13.91
C GLY A 64 6.69 -4.65 -13.54
N LEU A 65 5.62 -5.43 -13.43
CA LEU A 65 5.71 -6.86 -13.18
C LEU A 65 6.28 -7.57 -14.42
N HIS A 66 7.25 -8.44 -14.19
CA HIS A 66 7.85 -9.25 -15.24
C HIS A 66 7.43 -10.71 -15.03
N TYR A 67 6.64 -11.22 -15.98
CA TYR A 67 6.22 -12.62 -16.00
C TYR A 67 7.12 -13.38 -16.96
N GLN A 68 7.68 -14.49 -16.50
CA GLN A 68 8.38 -15.42 -17.37
C GLN A 68 7.37 -16.32 -18.09
N LYS A 69 7.84 -17.31 -18.86
CA LYS A 69 6.97 -18.27 -19.55
C LYS A 69 6.81 -19.59 -18.79
N PHE A 70 7.89 -20.07 -18.18
CA PHE A 70 7.96 -21.34 -17.46
C PHE A 70 9.03 -21.28 -16.36
N PRO A 71 8.91 -22.11 -15.31
CA PRO A 71 7.80 -23.01 -15.02
C PRO A 71 6.58 -22.26 -14.46
N VAL A 72 5.37 -22.80 -14.71
CA VAL A 72 4.13 -22.25 -14.15
C VAL A 72 3.93 -22.79 -12.74
N VAL A 73 4.58 -22.14 -11.78
CA VAL A 73 4.48 -22.46 -10.36
C VAL A 73 3.73 -21.33 -9.66
N LEU A 74 2.77 -21.70 -8.81
CA LEU A 74 2.11 -20.80 -7.89
C LEU A 74 2.88 -20.80 -6.56
N GLU A 75 3.42 -19.64 -6.19
CA GLU A 75 4.12 -19.45 -4.92
C GLU A 75 3.33 -18.48 -4.04
N GLY A 76 3.20 -18.80 -2.76
CA GLY A 76 2.47 -17.97 -1.80
C GLY A 76 3.37 -17.57 -0.64
N TYR A 77 3.37 -16.28 -0.32
CA TYR A 77 4.10 -15.69 0.78
C TYR A 77 3.12 -15.01 1.73
N ILE A 78 3.32 -15.20 3.04
CA ILE A 78 2.48 -14.60 4.08
C ILE A 78 3.41 -13.99 5.12
N ASP A 79 3.09 -12.77 5.55
CA ASP A 79 3.81 -12.07 6.60
C ASP A 79 2.82 -11.45 7.61
N VAL A 80 3.24 -11.35 8.87
CA VAL A 80 2.46 -10.74 9.94
C VAL A 80 3.37 -9.83 10.75
N GLY A 81 3.06 -8.53 10.75
CA GLY A 81 3.77 -7.53 11.53
C GLY A 81 2.89 -6.91 12.61
N TRP A 82 3.44 -6.76 13.82
CA TRP A 82 2.79 -5.98 14.88
C TRP A 82 3.14 -4.49 14.74
N ASN A 83 2.13 -3.63 14.71
CA ASN A 83 2.33 -2.20 14.71
C ASN A 83 2.31 -1.64 16.13
N SER A 84 3.43 -1.07 16.58
CA SER A 84 3.59 -0.46 17.90
C SER A 84 3.08 0.99 17.98
N LEU A 85 2.38 1.50 16.96
CA LEU A 85 1.75 2.82 17.02
C LEU A 85 0.61 2.80 18.05
N LEU A 86 0.68 3.67 19.05
CA LEU A 86 -0.20 3.73 20.23
C LEU A 86 -1.71 3.67 19.92
N ASP A 87 -2.17 4.21 18.79
CA ASP A 87 -3.60 4.22 18.42
C ASP A 87 -4.05 3.01 17.58
N TYR A 88 -3.13 2.14 17.15
CA TYR A 88 -3.38 1.07 16.18
C TYR A 88 -2.71 -0.26 16.60
N SER A 89 -2.88 -0.66 17.86
CA SER A 89 -2.33 -1.88 18.49
C SER A 89 -2.77 -3.23 17.90
N LYS A 90 -3.31 -3.27 16.67
CA LYS A 90 -3.64 -4.53 15.98
C LYS A 90 -2.55 -4.87 14.95
N ALA A 91 -2.22 -6.16 14.87
CA ALA A 91 -1.32 -6.67 13.86
C ALA A 91 -1.85 -6.40 12.43
N THR A 92 -0.93 -6.31 11.48
CA THR A 92 -1.22 -6.25 10.05
C THR A 92 -0.68 -7.52 9.41
N SER A 93 -1.56 -8.29 8.78
CA SER A 93 -1.19 -9.47 7.99
C SER A 93 -1.15 -9.09 6.51
N GLY A 94 -0.13 -9.55 5.81
CA GLY A 94 -0.01 -9.44 4.36
C GLY A 94 0.13 -10.80 3.70
N TYR A 95 -0.30 -10.89 2.45
CA TYR A 95 0.04 -12.03 1.59
C TYR A 95 0.32 -11.56 0.17
N ILE A 96 1.14 -12.32 -0.55
CA ILE A 96 1.44 -12.15 -1.96
C ILE A 96 1.47 -13.55 -2.60
N PHE A 97 0.76 -13.71 -3.70
CA PHE A 97 0.78 -14.90 -4.54
C PHE A 97 1.40 -14.55 -5.89
N ASN A 98 2.42 -15.32 -6.27
CA ASN A 98 3.18 -15.13 -7.50
C ASN A 98 2.91 -16.28 -8.46
N ILE A 99 2.79 -15.95 -9.74
CA ILE A 99 2.75 -16.93 -10.83
C ILE A 99 3.86 -16.54 -11.80
N VAL A 100 4.74 -17.49 -12.11
CA VAL A 100 5.81 -17.32 -13.10
C VAL A 100 6.67 -16.06 -12.82
N GLY A 101 7.01 -15.86 -11.54
CA GLY A 101 7.87 -14.77 -11.07
C GLY A 101 7.19 -13.41 -10.91
N GLY A 102 5.90 -13.26 -11.20
CA GLY A 102 5.16 -12.00 -11.02
C GLY A 102 3.99 -12.11 -10.05
N ASP A 103 3.74 -11.04 -9.29
CA ASP A 103 2.64 -10.91 -8.33
C ASP A 103 1.27 -10.92 -9.05
N VAL A 104 0.39 -11.85 -8.70
CA VAL A 104 -0.97 -11.95 -9.27
C VAL A 104 -2.04 -11.55 -8.27
N VAL A 105 -1.85 -11.88 -6.99
CA VAL A 105 -2.80 -11.52 -5.94
C VAL A 105 -2.03 -11.12 -4.69
N TRP A 106 -2.33 -9.95 -4.15
CA TRP A 106 -1.72 -9.48 -2.91
C TRP A 106 -2.74 -8.75 -2.05
N LYS A 107 -2.44 -8.64 -0.75
CA LYS A 107 -3.22 -7.84 0.17
C LYS A 107 -2.42 -7.48 1.41
N SER A 108 -2.69 -6.31 1.96
CA SER A 108 -2.32 -5.97 3.34
C SER A 108 -3.57 -5.63 4.12
N LYS A 109 -3.81 -6.33 5.24
CA LYS A 109 -5.03 -6.23 6.03
C LYS A 109 -4.71 -6.06 7.51
N LYS A 110 -5.35 -5.07 8.14
CA LYS A 110 -5.38 -4.94 9.60
C LYS A 110 -6.19 -6.10 10.18
N GLN A 111 -5.65 -6.80 11.15
CA GLN A 111 -6.34 -7.92 11.79
C GLN A 111 -7.54 -7.41 12.60
N THR A 112 -8.67 -8.08 12.43
CA THR A 112 -9.89 -7.90 13.24
C THR A 112 -9.98 -9.12 14.14
N ILE A 113 -9.81 -8.91 15.45
CA ILE A 113 -10.29 -9.84 16.46
C ILE A 113 -11.81 -9.86 16.37
#